data_AF-A0A328TQJ7-F1
#
_entry.id   AF-A0A328TQJ7-F1
#
_cell.length_a   1.000
_cell.length_b   1.000
_cell.length_c   1.000
_cell.angle_alpha   90.00
_cell.angle_beta   90.00
_cell.angle_gamma   90.00
#
_symmetry.space_group_name_H-M   'P 1'
#
loop_
_entity.id
_entity.type
_entity.pdbx_description
1 polymer ?
#
loop_
_entity_poly.entity_id
_entity_poly.type
_entity_poly.pdbx_seq_one_letter_code
_entity_poly.pdbx_strand_id
1 'polypeptide(L)'
;MSLDWLLDGTGKEPDIKDKKNDINEGRRGGSSPHVMSSADKKILELFSFLSEGEKDKILEVLVRKGIETILYLLDEDNINLLKLDRVIKEQALGMQPRTIGEAARSDEGAREGAVAKIWRW
;
A
#
# COMPACT_ATOMS: atom_id res chain seq x y z
N MET A 1 19.94 25.52 17.15
CA MET A 1 18.61 24.97 16.88
C MET A 1 17.99 24.65 18.23
N SER A 2 16.89 25.30 18.61
CA SER A 2 16.22 25.01 19.90
C SER A 2 15.21 23.88 19.72
N LEU A 3 15.08 23.03 20.73
CA LEU A 3 14.05 21.99 20.75
C LEU A 3 12.65 22.59 20.89
N ASP A 4 12.54 23.71 21.61
CA ASP A 4 11.27 24.40 21.86
C ASP A 4 10.62 24.85 20.54
N TRP A 5 11.40 25.41 19.60
CA TRP A 5 10.90 25.79 18.26
C TRP A 5 10.21 24.63 17.53
N LEU A 6 10.73 23.40 17.68
CA LEU A 6 10.14 22.24 17.03
C LEU A 6 8.80 21.82 17.68
N LEU A 7 8.66 22.07 18.98
CA LEU A 7 7.52 21.59 19.78
C LEU A 7 6.39 22.62 19.87
N ASP A 8 6.72 23.90 20.01
CA ASP A 8 5.75 24.97 20.27
C ASP A 8 5.87 26.17 19.31
N GLY A 9 6.85 26.14 18.39
CA GLY A 9 7.08 27.24 17.44
C GLY A 9 7.69 28.49 18.10
N THR A 10 8.09 28.43 19.37
CA THR A 10 8.73 29.53 20.09
C THR A 10 10.24 29.32 20.17
N GLY A 11 11.00 30.39 19.97
CA GLY A 11 12.47 30.36 20.01
C GLY A 11 13.14 30.44 18.64
N LYS A 12 14.46 30.17 18.62
CA LYS A 12 15.32 30.46 17.46
C LYS A 12 15.16 29.39 16.38
N GLU A 13 14.48 29.78 15.30
CA GLU A 13 14.33 28.98 14.08
C GLU A 13 15.71 28.55 13.55
N PRO A 14 15.89 27.27 13.17
CA PRO A 14 17.11 26.82 12.54
C PRO A 14 17.31 27.49 11.17
N ASP A 15 18.51 28.03 10.95
CA ASP A 15 18.96 28.51 9.64
C ASP A 15 19.19 27.29 8.72
N ILE A 16 18.12 26.79 8.11
CA ILE A 16 18.17 25.74 7.09
C ILE A 16 18.63 26.41 5.80
N LYS A 17 19.95 26.60 5.67
CA LYS A 17 20.53 26.90 4.36
C LYS A 17 20.20 25.73 3.45
N ASP A 18 19.49 26.01 2.36
CA ASP A 18 19.19 25.08 1.27
C ASP A 18 20.50 24.54 0.66
N LYS A 19 21.18 23.64 1.37
CA LYS A 19 22.19 22.77 0.80
C LYS A 19 21.42 21.75 -0.01
N LYS A 20 21.11 22.12 -1.26
CA LYS A 20 20.73 21.19 -2.31
C LYS A 20 21.79 20.08 -2.30
N ASN A 21 21.41 18.89 -1.88
CA ASN A 21 22.19 17.70 -2.20
C ASN A 21 21.98 17.46 -3.69
N ASP A 22 23.07 17.52 -4.47
CA ASP A 22 23.11 17.32 -5.93
C ASP A 22 22.66 15.90 -6.38
N ILE A 23 22.19 15.08 -5.45
CA ILE A 23 21.65 13.72 -5.71
C ILE A 23 20.17 13.77 -6.14
N ASN A 24 19.51 14.94 -6.12
CA ASN A 24 18.06 15.05 -6.37
C ASN A 24 17.66 16.05 -7.46
N GLU A 25 18.51 16.30 -8.45
CA GLU A 25 18.16 17.12 -9.64
C GLU A 25 17.27 16.38 -10.67
N GLY A 26 16.91 15.11 -10.42
CA GLY A 26 16.07 14.32 -11.34
C GLY A 26 14.58 14.20 -10.98
N ARG A 27 14.10 14.78 -9.87
CA ARG A 27 12.72 14.53 -9.37
C ARG A 27 11.96 15.77 -8.92
N ARG A 28 12.22 16.93 -9.53
CA ARG A 28 11.37 18.12 -9.41
C ARG A 28 10.85 18.52 -10.78
N GLY A 29 9.83 17.82 -11.26
CA GLY A 29 9.16 18.12 -12.52
C GLY A 29 8.17 17.04 -12.91
N GLY A 30 6.90 17.26 -12.57
CA GLY A 30 5.79 16.40 -12.93
C GLY A 30 5.33 15.53 -11.77
N SER A 31 4.28 15.96 -11.07
CA SER A 31 3.22 15.01 -10.77
C SER A 31 2.95 14.28 -12.09
N SER A 32 3.37 13.02 -12.18
CA SER A 32 2.96 12.16 -13.30
C SER A 32 1.47 12.41 -13.48
N PRO A 33 0.96 12.76 -14.67
CA PRO A 33 -0.48 12.86 -14.85
C PRO A 33 -0.99 11.50 -14.41
N HIS A 34 -1.67 11.45 -13.26
CA HIS A 34 -2.30 10.23 -12.82
C HIS A 34 -3.38 10.01 -13.86
N VAL A 35 -3.07 9.24 -14.89
CA VAL A 35 -4.04 8.87 -15.91
C VAL A 35 -5.07 8.07 -15.15
N MET A 36 -6.20 8.71 -14.85
CA MET A 36 -7.31 8.04 -14.20
C MET A 36 -7.62 6.79 -15.01
N SER A 37 -7.53 5.65 -14.34
CA SER A 37 -7.91 4.39 -14.92
C SER A 37 -9.41 4.41 -15.27
N SER A 38 -9.83 3.49 -16.13
CA SER A 38 -11.25 3.33 -16.42
C SER A 38 -12.07 2.98 -15.16
N ALA A 39 -11.45 2.32 -14.18
CA ALA A 39 -12.07 2.02 -12.89
C ALA A 39 -12.30 3.30 -12.07
N ASP A 40 -11.30 4.18 -12.00
CA ASP A 40 -11.40 5.44 -11.25
C ASP A 40 -12.56 6.30 -11.78
N LYS A 41 -12.72 6.35 -13.11
CA LYS A 41 -13.82 7.08 -13.75
C LYS A 41 -15.19 6.52 -13.37
N LYS A 42 -15.35 5.19 -13.39
CA LYS A 42 -16.61 4.52 -13.00
C LYS A 42 -16.96 4.74 -11.54
N ILE A 43 -15.95 4.75 -10.66
CA ILE A 43 -16.14 5.01 -9.23
C ILE A 43 -16.59 6.46 -8.99
N LEU A 44 -15.96 7.43 -9.67
CA LEU A 44 -16.39 8.83 -9.58
C LEU A 44 -17.81 9.03 -10.16
N GLU A 45 -18.12 8.39 -11.28
CA GLU A 45 -19.46 8.42 -11.86
C GLU A 45 -20.49 7.85 -10.88
N LEU A 46 -20.22 6.72 -10.24
CA LEU A 46 -21.10 6.13 -9.22
C LEU A 46 -21.34 7.10 -8.05
N PHE A 47 -20.30 7.75 -7.53
CA PHE A 47 -20.45 8.71 -6.45
C PHE A 47 -21.11 10.02 -6.88
N SER A 48 -21.10 10.36 -8.18
CA SER A 48 -21.71 11.59 -8.68
C SER A 48 -23.23 11.65 -8.48
N PHE A 49 -23.91 10.50 -8.44
CA PHE A 49 -25.35 10.40 -8.21
C PHE A 49 -25.77 10.59 -6.76
N LEU A 50 -24.83 10.55 -5.82
CA LEU A 50 -25.10 10.65 -4.40
C LEU A 50 -25.16 12.10 -3.95
N SER A 51 -26.05 12.39 -3.01
CA SER A 51 -26.05 13.65 -2.28
C SER A 51 -24.81 13.77 -1.39
N GLU A 52 -24.50 14.99 -0.98
CA GLU A 52 -23.34 15.27 -0.12
C GLU A 52 -23.40 14.48 1.19
N GLY A 53 -24.55 14.45 1.86
CA GLY A 53 -24.72 13.67 3.09
C GLY A 53 -24.62 12.15 2.91
N GLU A 54 -24.87 11.62 1.70
CA GLU A 54 -24.63 10.21 1.40
C GLU A 54 -23.15 9.92 1.16
N LYS A 55 -22.44 10.84 0.50
CA LYS A 55 -20.98 10.75 0.33
C LYS A 55 -20.28 10.78 1.69
N ASP A 56 -20.72 11.63 2.62
CA ASP A 56 -20.16 11.72 3.96
C ASP A 56 -20.33 10.40 4.74
N LYS A 57 -21.50 9.76 4.65
CA LYS A 57 -21.74 8.45 5.28
C LYS A 57 -20.85 7.36 4.68
N ILE A 58 -20.65 7.36 3.37
CA ILE A 58 -19.74 6.41 2.71
C ILE A 58 -18.30 6.66 3.16
N LEU A 59 -17.88 7.93 3.24
CA LEU A 59 -16.56 8.30 3.72
C LEU A 59 -16.34 7.83 5.15
N GLU A 60 -17.31 8.02 6.04
CA GLU A 60 -17.27 7.55 7.42
C GLU A 60 -17.05 6.03 7.49
N VAL A 61 -17.80 5.26 6.70
CA VAL A 61 -17.67 3.80 6.64
C VAL A 61 -16.30 3.38 6.09
N LEU A 62 -15.82 4.03 5.02
CA LEU A 62 -14.53 3.74 4.41
C LEU A 62 -13.38 4.04 5.38
N VAL A 63 -13.44 5.15 6.10
CA VAL A 63 -12.44 5.51 7.11
C VAL A 63 -12.42 4.47 8.22
N ARG A 64 -13.58 4.14 8.80
CA ARG A 64 -13.66 3.15 9.88
C ARG A 64 -13.14 1.78 9.45
N LYS A 65 -13.52 1.32 8.25
CA LYS A 65 -13.09 0.02 7.74
C LYS A 65 -11.62 0.01 7.30
N GLY A 66 -11.13 1.13 6.79
CA GLY A 66 -9.72 1.33 6.47
C GLY A 66 -8.86 1.26 7.73
N ILE A 67 -9.25 1.97 8.80
CA ILE A 67 -8.59 1.91 10.11
C ILE A 67 -8.60 0.50 10.67
N GLU A 68 -9.75 -0.20 10.65
CA GLU A 68 -9.84 -1.60 11.10
C GLU A 68 -8.86 -2.50 10.35
N THR A 69 -8.74 -2.33 9.03
CA THR A 69 -7.82 -3.11 8.20
C THR A 69 -6.36 -2.79 8.54
N ILE A 70 -6.03 -1.51 8.72
CA ILE A 70 -4.68 -1.08 9.12
C ILE A 70 -4.34 -1.65 10.51
N LEU A 71 -5.25 -1.56 11.48
CA LEU A 71 -5.07 -2.12 12.81
C LEU A 71 -4.89 -3.63 12.77
N TYR A 72 -5.66 -4.34 11.94
CA TYR A 72 -5.47 -5.76 11.72
C TYR A 72 -4.07 -6.06 11.15
N LEU A 73 -3.59 -5.27 10.19
CA LEU A 73 -2.25 -5.44 9.62
C LEU A 73 -1.11 -5.06 10.59
N LEU A 74 -1.38 -4.15 11.52
CA LEU A 74 -0.44 -3.68 12.54
C LEU A 74 -0.48 -4.48 13.84
N ASP A 75 -1.40 -5.43 13.97
CA ASP A 75 -1.48 -6.33 15.11
C ASP A 75 -0.16 -7.10 15.24
N GLU A 76 0.44 -7.09 16.44
CA GLU A 76 1.71 -7.73 16.72
C GLU A 76 1.68 -9.21 16.38
N ASP A 77 0.56 -9.90 16.62
CA ASP A 77 0.41 -11.31 16.30
C ASP A 77 0.38 -11.55 14.79
N ASN A 78 -0.29 -10.67 14.02
CA ASN A 78 -0.28 -10.75 12.56
C ASN A 78 1.08 -10.40 11.97
N ILE A 79 1.78 -9.41 12.53
CA ILE A 79 3.16 -9.09 12.14
C ILE A 79 4.08 -10.26 12.44
N ASN A 80 3.95 -10.88 13.62
CA ASN A 80 4.75 -12.03 14.01
C ASN A 80 4.46 -13.23 13.11
N LEU A 81 3.18 -13.49 12.78
CA LEU A 81 2.76 -14.49 11.81
C LEU A 81 3.38 -14.23 10.43
N LEU A 82 3.40 -12.98 9.95
CA LEU A 82 4.02 -12.59 8.68
C LEU A 82 5.55 -12.81 8.67
N LYS A 83 6.22 -12.66 9.82
CA LYS A 83 7.66 -12.89 9.99
C LYS A 83 8.04 -14.39 10.05
N LEU A 84 7.10 -15.29 10.32
CA LEU A 84 7.39 -16.73 10.37
C LEU A 84 7.83 -17.27 9.01
N ASP A 85 8.67 -18.30 9.06
CA ASP A 85 9.02 -19.11 7.89
C ASP A 85 7.76 -19.72 7.27
N ARG A 86 7.78 -19.90 5.95
CA ARG A 86 6.62 -20.35 5.17
C ARG A 86 6.00 -21.63 5.71
N VAL A 87 6.81 -22.62 6.10
CA VAL A 87 6.30 -23.92 6.58
C VAL A 87 5.55 -23.75 7.91
N ILE A 88 6.10 -22.93 8.82
CA ILE A 88 5.53 -22.66 10.14
C ILE A 88 4.26 -21.81 9.99
N LYS A 89 4.27 -20.84 9.06
CA LYS A 89 3.12 -20.00 8.73
C LYS A 89 1.96 -20.80 8.14
N GLU A 90 2.23 -21.73 7.23
CA GLU A 90 1.22 -22.62 6.66
C GLU A 90 0.60 -23.53 7.72
N GLN A 91 1.41 -24.06 8.64
CA GLN A 91 0.92 -24.85 9.79
C GLN A 91 0.07 -24.04 10.75
N ALA A 92 0.51 -22.83 11.13
CA ALA A 92 -0.21 -21.94 12.03
C ALA A 92 -1.56 -21.48 11.45
N LEU A 93 -1.63 -21.31 10.12
CA LEU A 93 -2.86 -20.98 9.40
C LEU A 93 -3.79 -22.19 9.14
N GLY A 94 -3.40 -23.39 9.59
CA GLY A 94 -4.16 -24.62 9.35
C GLY A 94 -4.22 -25.03 7.87
N MET A 95 -3.31 -24.51 7.04
CA MET A 95 -3.17 -24.95 5.66
C MET A 95 -2.53 -26.34 5.65
N GLN A 96 -3.10 -27.28 4.90
CA GLN A 96 -2.43 -28.57 4.73
C GLN A 96 -1.08 -28.33 4.03
N PRO A 97 0.01 -28.96 4.51
CA PRO A 97 1.31 -28.79 3.90
C PRO A 97 1.20 -29.23 2.44
N ARG A 98 1.41 -28.29 1.50
CA ARG A 98 1.56 -28.65 0.10
C ARG A 98 2.77 -29.56 0.03
N THR A 99 2.59 -30.76 -0.50
CA THR A 99 3.73 -31.64 -0.76
C THR A 99 4.70 -30.89 -1.68
N ILE A 100 6.00 -31.14 -1.57
CA ILE A 100 7.04 -30.46 -2.38
C ILE A 100 6.69 -30.53 -3.88
N GLY A 101 6.02 -31.61 -4.32
CA GLY A 101 5.53 -31.78 -5.69
C GLY A 101 4.38 -30.84 -6.09
N GLU A 102 3.53 -30.40 -5.16
CA GLU A 102 2.42 -29.47 -5.43
C GLU A 102 2.88 -28.01 -5.48
N ALA A 103 3.86 -27.63 -4.66
CA ALA A 103 4.49 -26.31 -4.74
C ALA A 103 5.27 -26.14 -6.05
N ALA A 104 6.04 -27.16 -6.46
CA ALA A 104 6.77 -27.16 -7.73
C ALA A 104 5.83 -27.06 -8.95
N ARG A 105 4.69 -27.78 -8.94
CA ARG A 105 3.68 -27.71 -10.01
C ARG A 105 2.98 -26.35 -10.10
N SER A 106 2.79 -25.67 -8.96
CA SER A 106 2.21 -24.31 -8.93
C SER A 106 3.16 -23.26 -9.52
N ASP A 107 4.46 -23.40 -9.30
CA ASP A 107 5.49 -22.51 -9.87
C ASP A 107 5.71 -22.78 -11.38
N GLU A 108 5.64 -24.05 -11.81
CA GLU A 108 5.68 -24.43 -13.23
C GLU A 108 4.48 -23.84 -13.99
N GLY A 109 3.25 -24.02 -13.49
CA GLY A 109 2.06 -23.47 -14.11
C GLY A 109 2.03 -21.93 -14.15
N ALA A 110 2.59 -21.28 -13.13
CA ALA A 110 2.75 -19.82 -13.11
C ALA A 110 3.79 -19.33 -14.14
N ARG A 111 4.87 -20.10 -14.35
CA ARG A 111 5.86 -19.84 -15.41
C ARG A 111 5.27 -20.06 -16.80
N GLU A 112 4.62 -21.18 -17.03
CA GLU A 112 3.97 -21.53 -18.30
C GLU A 112 2.91 -20.49 -18.72
N GLY A 113 2.09 -20.04 -17.77
CA GLY A 113 1.12 -18.97 -18.00
C GLY A 113 1.77 -17.61 -18.34
N ALA A 114 2.94 -17.32 -17.76
CA ALA A 114 3.69 -16.10 -18.05
C ALA A 114 4.37 -16.14 -19.43
N VAL A 115 5.00 -17.25 -19.82
CA VAL A 115 5.55 -17.41 -21.18
C VAL A 115 4.45 -17.40 -22.24
N ALA A 116 3.32 -18.10 -22.02
CA ALA A 116 2.21 -18.11 -22.98
C ALA A 116 1.60 -16.71 -23.23
N LYS A 117 1.78 -15.78 -22.29
CA LYS A 117 1.32 -14.38 -22.40
C LYS A 117 2.33 -13.49 -23.14
N ILE A 118 3.62 -13.85 -23.12
CA ILE A 118 4.71 -13.12 -23.80
C ILE A 118 4.68 -13.38 -25.32
N TRP A 119 4.27 -14.58 -25.77
CA TRP A 119 4.21 -14.95 -27.19
C TRP A 119 2.88 -14.63 -27.89
N ARG A 120 1.97 -13.90 -27.23
CA ARG A 120 0.67 -13.51 -27.79
C ARG A 120 0.65 -12.02 -28.15
N TRP A 121 1.58 -11.58 -28.99
CA TRP A 121 1.57 -10.33 -29.75
C TRP A 121 2.24 -10.59 -31.09
#